data_AF-A0A353NQ13-F1
#
_entry.id   AF-A0A353NQ13-F1
#
_cell.length_a   1.000
_cell.length_b   1.000
_cell.length_c   1.000
_cell.angle_alpha   90.00
_cell.angle_beta   90.00
_cell.angle_gamma   90.00
#
_symmetry.space_group_name_H-M   'P 1'
#
loop_
_entity.id
_entity.type
_entity.pdbx_description
1 polymer ?
#
loop_
_entity_poly.entity_id
_entity_poly.type
_entity_poly.pdbx_seq_one_letter_code
_entity_poly.pdbx_strand_id
1 'polypeptide(L)'
;DNLISIGGDGTLSIANELVAKGAHIIGVPKTIDNDLEATDQTFGFDTAVTTATEALDKLHTTAESHHRVMVLEVMGRYSGWIALWSGVAGGADVILIPEIPWSLDSIVEKIEDRQNEGKPFSIIIVAEGTPGSGGEHIIRDRIEGSGDPIRLGGIGQLIGSLVEQATGVETRVTVLGHIQRGGSPSPLDR
;
A
#
# COMPACT_ATOMS: atom_id res chain seq x y z
N ASP A 1 31.16 6.79 -23.74
CA ASP A 1 30.40 5.79 -22.97
C ASP A 1 29.06 6.36 -22.55
N ASN A 2 28.03 5.53 -22.48
CA ASN A 2 26.69 5.92 -22.02
C ASN A 2 26.30 5.03 -20.82
N LEU A 3 25.54 5.59 -19.88
CA LEU A 3 25.02 4.88 -18.70
C LEU A 3 23.48 4.85 -18.75
N ILE A 4 22.89 3.73 -18.33
CA ILE A 4 21.45 3.64 -18.08
C ILE A 4 21.27 3.55 -16.57
N SER A 5 20.53 4.49 -16.00
CA SER A 5 20.24 4.56 -14.56
C SER A 5 18.80 4.16 -14.30
N ILE A 6 18.59 3.08 -13.55
CA ILE A 6 17.25 2.53 -13.26
C ILE A 6 16.97 2.66 -11.76
N GLY A 7 15.94 3.41 -11.39
CA GLY A 7 15.58 3.59 -9.98
C GLY A 7 14.54 4.67 -9.74
N GLY A 8 14.20 4.91 -8.48
CA GLY A 8 13.31 6.00 -8.07
C GLY A 8 14.05 7.33 -7.88
N ASP A 9 13.42 8.27 -7.19
CA ASP A 9 13.89 9.66 -7.04
C ASP A 9 15.35 9.78 -6.60
N GLY A 10 15.77 9.00 -5.59
CA GLY A 10 17.15 9.04 -5.11
C GLY A 10 18.17 8.67 -6.20
N THR A 11 17.86 7.64 -7.00
CA THR A 11 18.73 7.18 -8.09
C THR A 11 18.76 8.19 -9.23
N LEU A 12 17.62 8.77 -9.58
CA LEU A 12 17.52 9.73 -10.69
C LEU A 12 18.09 11.10 -10.32
N SER A 13 18.01 11.50 -9.05
CA SER A 13 18.67 12.70 -8.54
C SER A 13 20.20 12.60 -8.69
N ILE A 14 20.78 11.47 -8.28
CA ILE A 14 22.22 11.19 -8.48
C ILE A 14 22.58 11.18 -9.97
N ALA A 15 21.75 10.56 -10.82
CA ALA A 15 21.96 10.55 -12.26
C ALA A 15 21.97 11.98 -12.84
N ASN A 16 21.06 12.84 -12.41
CA ASN A 16 20.99 14.23 -12.85
C ASN A 16 22.25 15.02 -12.45
N GLU A 17 22.77 14.82 -11.24
CA GLU A 17 24.04 15.44 -10.81
C GLU A 17 25.24 14.99 -11.68
N LEU A 18 25.26 13.73 -12.10
CA LEU A 18 26.31 13.22 -12.99
C LEU A 18 26.19 13.79 -14.40
N VAL A 19 24.97 13.94 -14.92
CA VAL A 19 24.72 14.61 -16.22
C VAL A 19 25.22 16.05 -16.18
N ALA A 20 24.98 16.78 -15.09
CA ALA A 20 25.49 18.14 -14.91
C ALA A 20 27.04 18.21 -14.92
N LYS A 21 27.72 17.09 -14.66
CA LYS A 21 29.20 16.94 -14.73
C LYS A 21 29.69 16.41 -16.08
N GLY A 22 28.81 16.29 -17.07
CA GLY A 22 29.15 15.86 -18.44
C GLY A 22 28.99 14.36 -18.69
N ALA A 23 28.43 13.59 -17.76
CA ALA A 23 28.11 12.19 -18.03
C ALA A 23 26.92 12.06 -18.99
N HIS A 24 26.96 11.06 -19.88
CA HIS A 24 25.84 10.76 -20.78
C HIS A 24 24.98 9.65 -20.18
N ILE A 25 23.80 10.01 -19.65
CA ILE A 25 22.94 9.10 -18.89
C ILE A 25 21.51 9.12 -19.42
N ILE A 26 20.90 7.94 -19.56
CA ILE A 26 19.46 7.75 -19.76
C ILE A 26 18.86 7.28 -18.43
N GLY A 27 17.88 8.02 -17.91
CA GLY A 27 17.12 7.63 -16.71
C GLY A 27 15.92 6.77 -17.06
N VAL A 28 15.74 5.68 -16.31
CA VAL A 28 14.58 4.78 -16.38
C VAL A 28 13.90 4.80 -15.01
N PRO A 29 12.85 5.61 -14.82
CA PRO A 29 12.20 5.76 -13.53
C PRO A 29 11.49 4.47 -13.12
N LYS A 30 11.74 4.03 -11.87
CA LYS A 30 11.17 2.80 -11.31
C LYS A 30 10.58 3.02 -9.93
N THR A 31 9.27 2.91 -9.85
CA THR A 31 8.47 2.87 -8.63
C THR A 31 7.38 1.81 -8.77
N ILE A 32 7.06 1.12 -7.67
CA ILE A 32 5.87 0.25 -7.64
C ILE A 32 4.63 1.02 -7.20
N ASP A 33 4.80 2.24 -6.69
CA ASP A 33 3.71 3.04 -6.13
C ASP A 33 2.91 3.78 -7.23
N ASN A 34 3.34 3.66 -8.50
CA ASN A 34 2.73 4.28 -9.68
C ASN A 34 2.50 5.80 -9.54
N ASP A 35 3.46 6.48 -8.91
CA ASP A 35 3.40 7.87 -8.48
C ASP A 35 4.28 8.82 -9.30
N LEU A 36 4.71 8.39 -10.49
CA LEU A 36 5.56 9.20 -11.36
C LEU A 36 4.72 10.12 -12.25
N GLU A 37 5.03 11.42 -12.21
CA GLU A 37 4.49 12.39 -13.16
C GLU A 37 4.92 12.07 -14.60
N ALA A 38 4.04 12.31 -15.58
CA ALA A 38 4.27 12.11 -17.01
C ALA A 38 4.27 10.65 -17.54
N THR A 39 3.82 9.67 -16.75
CA THR A 39 3.44 8.34 -17.24
C THR A 39 2.16 7.86 -16.57
N ASP A 40 1.35 7.08 -17.28
CA ASP A 40 0.17 6.43 -16.70
C ASP A 40 0.56 5.20 -15.87
N GLN A 41 1.69 4.56 -16.22
CA GLN A 41 2.15 3.33 -15.59
C GLN A 41 3.67 3.26 -15.41
N THR A 42 4.11 2.75 -14.27
CA THR A 42 5.50 2.41 -13.97
C THR A 42 5.65 0.90 -13.78
N PHE A 43 6.77 0.34 -14.27
CA PHE A 43 6.98 -1.10 -14.21
C PHE A 43 7.22 -1.58 -12.76
N GLY A 44 6.65 -2.75 -12.47
CA GLY A 44 6.57 -3.35 -11.15
C GLY A 44 5.26 -3.05 -10.41
N PHE A 45 4.48 -2.08 -10.87
CA PHE A 45 3.18 -1.75 -10.27
C PHE A 45 2.17 -2.90 -10.45
N ASP A 46 2.04 -3.45 -11.66
CA ASP A 46 1.07 -4.52 -11.95
C ASP A 46 1.38 -5.79 -11.16
N THR A 47 2.67 -6.12 -11.03
CA THR A 47 3.16 -7.22 -10.18
C THR A 47 2.85 -6.98 -8.70
N ALA A 48 3.02 -5.75 -8.21
CA ALA A 48 2.69 -5.39 -6.82
C ALA A 48 1.18 -5.49 -6.55
N VAL A 49 0.35 -5.00 -7.46
CA VAL A 49 -1.12 -5.13 -7.40
C VAL A 49 -1.54 -6.60 -7.41
N THR A 50 -0.95 -7.42 -8.28
CA THR A 50 -1.21 -8.86 -8.33
C THR A 50 -0.89 -9.51 -6.99
N THR A 51 0.28 -9.21 -6.42
CA THR A 51 0.70 -9.74 -5.12
C THR A 51 -0.26 -9.34 -3.99
N ALA A 52 -0.70 -8.07 -3.97
CA ALA A 52 -1.66 -7.58 -2.99
C ALA A 52 -3.05 -8.21 -3.15
N THR A 53 -3.50 -8.40 -4.40
CA THR A 53 -4.78 -9.04 -4.72
C THR A 53 -4.78 -10.51 -4.26
N GLU A 54 -3.72 -11.26 -4.55
CA GLU A 54 -3.58 -12.64 -4.06
C GLU A 54 -3.58 -12.74 -2.53
N ALA A 55 -3.06 -11.71 -1.85
CA ALA A 55 -3.08 -11.67 -0.40
C ALA A 55 -4.49 -11.44 0.13
N LEU A 56 -5.28 -10.55 -0.50
CA LEU A 56 -6.70 -10.36 -0.17
C LEU A 56 -7.49 -11.65 -0.37
N ASP A 57 -7.31 -12.35 -1.48
CA ASP A 57 -8.00 -13.62 -1.76
C ASP A 57 -7.73 -14.68 -0.67
N LYS A 58 -6.47 -14.77 -0.22
CA LYS A 58 -6.08 -15.66 0.88
C LYS A 58 -6.72 -15.23 2.20
N LEU A 59 -6.81 -13.92 2.46
CA LEU A 59 -7.48 -13.40 3.65
C LEU A 59 -8.98 -13.67 3.64
N HIS A 60 -9.66 -13.55 2.50
CA HIS A 60 -11.09 -13.87 2.35
C HIS A 60 -11.43 -15.25 2.90
N THR A 61 -10.65 -16.26 2.50
CA THR A 61 -10.87 -17.65 2.92
C THR A 61 -10.77 -17.81 4.44
N THR A 62 -9.84 -17.08 5.06
CA THR A 62 -9.63 -17.10 6.52
C THR A 62 -10.66 -16.27 7.29
N ALA A 63 -11.15 -15.17 6.69
CA ALA A 63 -12.12 -14.27 7.31
C ALA A 63 -13.51 -14.92 7.39
N GLU A 64 -13.94 -15.56 6.30
CA GLU A 64 -15.22 -16.25 6.21
C GLU A 64 -15.35 -17.36 7.27
N SER A 65 -14.25 -18.08 7.53
CA SER A 65 -14.22 -19.19 8.49
C SER A 65 -14.38 -18.76 9.96
N HIS A 66 -14.12 -17.49 10.29
CA HIS A 66 -14.00 -17.04 11.68
C HIS A 66 -14.81 -15.79 12.05
N HIS A 67 -15.59 -15.22 11.13
CA HIS A 67 -16.41 -14.03 11.38
C HIS A 67 -15.59 -12.82 11.88
N ARG A 68 -14.50 -12.50 11.18
CA ARG A 68 -13.48 -11.51 11.60
C ARG A 68 -13.45 -10.28 10.70
N VAL A 69 -12.86 -9.21 11.21
CA VAL A 69 -12.33 -8.13 10.36
C VAL A 69 -10.87 -8.44 10.02
N MET A 70 -10.52 -8.40 8.73
CA MET A 70 -9.13 -8.51 8.28
C MET A 70 -8.67 -7.15 7.76
N VAL A 71 -7.50 -6.69 8.22
CA VAL A 71 -6.84 -5.49 7.72
C VAL A 71 -5.57 -5.89 6.98
N LEU A 72 -5.45 -5.48 5.72
CA LEU A 72 -4.25 -5.65 4.90
C LEU A 72 -3.55 -4.30 4.70
N GLU A 73 -2.35 -4.15 5.27
CA GLU A 73 -1.49 -2.99 5.02
C GLU A 73 -0.59 -3.26 3.81
N VAL A 74 -0.64 -2.36 2.83
CA VAL A 74 0.09 -2.43 1.54
C VAL A 74 1.02 -1.24 1.34
N MET A 75 1.93 -1.34 0.35
CA MET A 75 2.79 -0.20 -0.01
C MET A 75 1.95 0.93 -0.63
N GLY A 76 2.50 2.14 -0.62
CA GLY A 76 1.80 3.33 -1.09
C GLY A 76 2.05 4.49 -0.13
N ARG A 77 3.24 5.08 -0.22
CA ARG A 77 3.69 6.11 0.72
C ARG A 77 2.97 7.44 0.53
N TYR A 78 2.87 7.89 -0.72
CA TYR A 78 2.25 9.16 -1.09
C TYR A 78 1.02 8.96 -1.98
N SER A 79 0.87 7.76 -2.53
CA SER A 79 -0.24 7.37 -3.40
C SER A 79 -0.89 6.08 -2.90
N GLY A 80 -2.19 5.96 -3.13
CA GLY A 80 -3.01 4.80 -2.76
C GLY A 80 -3.21 3.80 -3.88
N TRP A 81 -2.46 3.87 -4.99
CA TRP A 81 -2.76 3.09 -6.21
C TRP A 81 -2.80 1.59 -5.97
N ILE A 82 -1.84 1.04 -5.23
CA ILE A 82 -1.82 -0.40 -4.91
C ILE A 82 -3.05 -0.78 -4.10
N ALA A 83 -3.36 -0.02 -3.03
CA ALA A 83 -4.52 -0.28 -2.17
C ALA A 83 -5.84 -0.18 -2.94
N LEU A 84 -5.97 0.82 -3.81
CA LEU A 84 -7.16 1.04 -4.62
C LEU A 84 -7.37 -0.10 -5.63
N TRP A 85 -6.35 -0.40 -6.44
CA TRP A 85 -6.46 -1.39 -7.51
C TRP A 85 -6.66 -2.80 -6.94
N SER A 86 -5.83 -3.18 -5.97
CA SER A 86 -5.96 -4.50 -5.34
C SER A 86 -7.21 -4.61 -4.49
N GLY A 87 -7.64 -3.54 -3.80
CA GLY A 87 -8.88 -3.52 -3.05
C GLY A 87 -10.10 -3.76 -3.93
N VAL A 88 -10.18 -3.12 -5.10
CA VAL A 88 -11.26 -3.34 -6.06
C VAL A 88 -11.19 -4.74 -6.66
N ALA A 89 -10.00 -5.18 -7.08
CA ALA A 89 -9.82 -6.49 -7.71
C ALA A 89 -10.05 -7.67 -6.75
N GLY A 90 -9.58 -7.53 -5.52
CA GLY A 90 -9.64 -8.54 -4.46
C GLY A 90 -10.84 -8.42 -3.54
N GLY A 91 -11.83 -7.57 -3.86
CA GLY A 91 -13.11 -7.53 -3.14
C GLY A 91 -13.05 -6.95 -1.72
N ALA A 92 -12.16 -5.99 -1.45
CA ALA A 92 -12.12 -5.29 -0.17
C ALA A 92 -13.41 -4.47 0.06
N ASP A 93 -13.87 -4.45 1.30
CA ASP A 93 -15.11 -3.77 1.71
C ASP A 93 -14.87 -2.30 2.08
N VAL A 94 -13.66 -2.01 2.55
CA VAL A 94 -13.16 -0.68 2.88
C VAL A 94 -11.76 -0.53 2.29
N ILE A 95 -11.53 0.57 1.57
CA ILE A 95 -10.25 0.92 0.98
C ILE A 95 -9.82 2.27 1.55
N LEU A 96 -8.69 2.29 2.24
CA LEU A 96 -8.11 3.49 2.85
C LEU A 96 -6.83 3.89 2.11
N ILE A 97 -6.79 5.14 1.65
CA ILE A 97 -5.71 5.69 0.83
C ILE A 97 -5.27 7.07 1.34
N PRO A 98 -4.01 7.49 1.14
CA PRO A 98 -3.51 8.78 1.62
C PRO A 98 -4.25 10.00 1.03
N GLU A 99 -4.85 9.86 -0.15
CA GLU A 99 -5.52 10.94 -0.87
C GLU A 99 -6.90 11.31 -0.29
N ILE A 100 -7.53 10.39 0.45
CA ILE A 100 -8.91 10.55 0.94
C ILE A 100 -8.92 10.49 2.47
N PRO A 101 -9.37 11.55 3.16
CA PRO A 101 -9.58 11.52 4.60
C PRO A 101 -10.56 10.40 5.00
N TRP A 102 -10.24 9.70 6.08
CA TRP A 102 -11.09 8.62 6.61
C TRP A 102 -11.65 9.00 7.99
N SER A 103 -12.75 8.34 8.37
CA SER A 103 -13.32 8.43 9.71
C SER A 103 -13.57 7.03 10.25
N LEU A 104 -13.38 6.84 11.56
CA LEU A 104 -13.69 5.56 12.20
C LEU A 104 -15.18 5.23 12.08
N ASP A 105 -16.05 6.23 12.22
CA ASP A 105 -17.50 6.06 12.15
C ASP A 105 -17.93 5.47 10.80
N SER A 106 -17.38 5.96 9.68
CA SER A 106 -17.69 5.42 8.34
C SER A 106 -17.20 3.98 8.15
N ILE A 107 -16.07 3.61 8.79
CA ILE A 107 -15.55 2.24 8.75
C ILE A 107 -16.47 1.31 9.56
N VAL A 108 -16.85 1.74 10.76
CA VAL A 108 -17.75 1.00 11.66
C VAL A 108 -19.11 0.80 11.02
N GLU A 109 -19.72 1.87 10.49
CA GLU A 109 -21.00 1.82 9.78
C GLU A 109 -20.96 0.79 8.64
N LYS A 110 -19.88 0.79 7.84
CA LYS A 110 -19.73 -0.18 6.76
C LYS A 110 -19.63 -1.63 7.25
N ILE A 111 -18.96 -1.87 8.37
CA ILE A 111 -18.84 -3.21 8.97
C ILE A 111 -20.20 -3.67 9.51
N GLU A 112 -20.92 -2.80 10.21
CA GLU A 112 -22.24 -3.09 10.77
C GLU A 112 -23.29 -3.36 9.68
N ASP A 113 -23.31 -2.56 8.60
CA ASP A 113 -24.17 -2.79 7.44
C ASP A 113 -23.98 -4.19 6.85
N ARG A 114 -22.72 -4.63 6.72
CA ARG A 114 -22.41 -5.97 6.21
C ARG A 114 -22.88 -7.06 7.14
N GLN A 115 -22.72 -6.89 8.46
CA GLN A 115 -23.24 -7.84 9.44
C GLN A 115 -24.77 -7.93 9.37
N ASN A 116 -25.46 -6.80 9.21
CA ASN A 116 -26.90 -6.74 9.03
C ASN A 116 -27.37 -7.43 7.73
N GLU A 117 -26.55 -7.40 6.67
CA GLU A 117 -26.75 -8.18 5.43
C GLU A 117 -26.46 -9.69 5.59
N GLY A 118 -26.05 -10.15 6.77
CA GLY A 118 -25.67 -11.54 7.02
C GLY A 118 -24.29 -11.91 6.48
N LYS A 119 -23.44 -10.93 6.15
CA LYS A 119 -22.03 -11.14 5.76
C LYS A 119 -21.16 -11.01 7.00
N PRO A 120 -20.66 -12.11 7.57
CA PRO A 120 -20.15 -12.10 8.94
C PRO A 120 -18.68 -11.64 9.05
N PHE A 121 -18.08 -11.18 7.96
CA PHE A 121 -16.69 -10.74 7.93
C PHE A 121 -16.54 -9.50 7.05
N SER A 122 -15.50 -8.71 7.30
CA SER A 122 -15.16 -7.55 6.48
C SER A 122 -13.66 -7.49 6.22
N ILE A 123 -13.29 -7.01 5.03
CA ILE A 123 -11.90 -6.83 4.64
C ILE A 123 -11.62 -5.36 4.40
N ILE A 124 -10.58 -4.88 5.06
CA ILE A 124 -10.08 -3.52 4.95
C ILE A 124 -8.70 -3.61 4.32
N ILE A 125 -8.45 -2.82 3.28
CA ILE A 125 -7.11 -2.59 2.75
C ILE A 125 -6.70 -1.15 3.03
N VAL A 126 -5.45 -0.95 3.43
CA VAL A 126 -4.91 0.36 3.78
C VAL A 126 -3.50 0.54 3.22
N ALA A 127 -3.27 1.64 2.52
CA ALA A 127 -1.92 2.02 2.10
C ALA A 127 -1.11 2.52 3.32
N GLU A 128 0.17 2.15 3.42
CA GLU A 128 1.06 2.53 4.54
C GLU A 128 1.17 4.05 4.75
N GLY A 129 0.96 4.82 3.66
CA GLY A 129 0.94 6.28 3.65
C GLY A 129 -0.34 6.90 4.21
N THR A 130 -1.38 6.11 4.49
CA THR A 130 -2.64 6.66 5.01
C THR A 130 -2.39 7.38 6.35
N PRO A 131 -2.79 8.66 6.50
CA PRO A 131 -2.58 9.40 7.74
C PRO A 131 -3.31 8.75 8.93
N GLY A 132 -2.78 8.90 10.13
CA GLY A 132 -3.50 8.59 11.35
C GLY A 132 -4.62 9.59 11.64
N SER A 133 -5.37 9.39 12.73
CA SER A 133 -6.49 10.27 13.12
C SER A 133 -6.09 11.73 13.34
N GLY A 134 -4.80 12.02 13.56
CA GLY A 134 -4.26 13.38 13.69
C GLY A 134 -3.86 14.05 12.37
N GLY A 135 -4.07 13.40 11.22
CA GLY A 135 -3.70 13.91 9.89
C GLY A 135 -2.23 13.72 9.50
N GLU A 136 -1.42 13.13 10.38
CA GLU A 136 0.00 12.86 10.15
C GLU A 136 0.24 11.40 9.77
N HIS A 137 1.26 11.14 8.94
CA HIS A 137 1.68 9.78 8.62
C HIS A 137 2.19 9.03 9.85
N ILE A 138 1.91 7.73 9.93
CA ILE A 138 2.43 6.88 11.00
C ILE A 138 3.87 6.47 10.66
N ILE A 139 4.82 6.93 11.48
CA ILE A 139 6.23 6.59 11.36
C ILE A 139 6.50 5.34 12.18
N ARG A 140 6.92 4.26 11.51
CA ARG A 140 7.31 3.01 12.15
C ARG A 140 8.73 3.09 12.69
N ASP A 141 9.69 3.50 11.84
CA ASP A 141 11.11 3.55 12.18
C ASP A 141 11.80 4.80 11.62
N ARG A 142 12.89 5.20 12.27
CA ARG A 142 13.87 6.17 11.74
C ARG A 142 15.23 5.50 11.61
N ILE A 143 15.78 5.47 10.41
CA ILE A 143 17.07 4.82 10.10
C ILE A 143 18.07 5.90 9.67
N GLU A 144 18.96 6.26 10.59
CA GLU A 144 20.05 7.19 10.29
C GLU A 144 20.99 6.63 9.22
N GLY A 145 21.39 7.46 8.26
CA GLY A 145 22.28 7.07 7.16
C GLY A 145 21.61 6.39 5.96
N SER A 146 20.29 6.20 5.97
CA SER A 146 19.55 5.75 4.78
C SER A 146 19.28 6.93 3.83
N GLY A 147 19.28 6.69 2.52
CA GLY A 147 18.82 7.67 1.52
C GLY A 147 17.34 8.05 1.70
N ASP A 148 16.59 7.25 2.46
CA ASP A 148 15.24 7.52 2.91
C ASP A 148 15.12 7.13 4.41
N PRO A 149 15.34 8.09 5.32
CA PRO A 149 15.49 7.80 6.75
C PRO A 149 14.18 7.51 7.46
N ILE A 150 13.03 7.81 6.86
CA ILE A 150 11.71 7.60 7.47
C ILE A 150 11.10 6.33 6.87
N ARG A 151 10.69 5.39 7.74
CA ARG A 151 9.88 4.24 7.35
C ARG A 151 8.47 4.42 7.86
N LEU A 152 7.51 4.47 6.94
CA LEU A 152 6.09 4.43 7.28
C LEU A 152 5.66 3.00 7.63
N GLY A 153 4.46 2.90 8.21
CA GLY A 153 3.81 1.64 8.54
C GLY A 153 3.22 1.66 9.95
N GLY A 154 2.35 0.70 10.25
CA GLY A 154 1.64 0.64 11.52
C GLY A 154 0.24 1.26 11.49
N ILE A 155 -0.16 1.85 10.35
CA ILE A 155 -1.52 2.35 10.17
C ILE A 155 -2.54 1.20 10.17
N GLY A 156 -2.19 0.03 9.63
CA GLY A 156 -3.02 -1.16 9.70
C GLY A 156 -3.28 -1.60 11.14
N GLN A 157 -2.26 -1.54 12.02
CA GLN A 157 -2.40 -1.84 13.45
C GLN A 157 -3.27 -0.81 14.17
N LEU A 158 -3.11 0.48 13.83
CA LEU A 158 -3.96 1.54 14.38
C LEU A 158 -5.43 1.31 13.99
N ILE A 159 -5.72 1.15 12.70
CA ILE A 159 -7.08 0.90 12.20
C ILE A 159 -7.66 -0.37 12.82
N GLY A 160 -6.90 -1.46 12.84
CA GLY A 160 -7.36 -2.72 13.42
C GLY A 160 -7.72 -2.59 14.90
N SER A 161 -6.90 -1.88 15.68
CA SER A 161 -7.15 -1.63 17.10
C SER A 161 -8.38 -0.77 17.33
N LEU A 162 -8.56 0.29 16.52
CA LEU A 162 -9.73 1.18 16.63
C LEU A 162 -11.02 0.45 16.26
N VAL A 163 -10.99 -0.35 15.19
CA VAL A 163 -12.15 -1.14 14.74
C VAL A 163 -12.54 -2.19 15.77
N GLU A 164 -11.58 -2.93 16.33
CA GLU A 164 -11.85 -3.95 17.35
C GLU A 164 -12.44 -3.32 18.63
N GLN A 165 -11.92 -2.16 19.04
CA GLN A 165 -12.45 -1.42 20.20
C GLN A 165 -13.87 -0.89 19.97
N ALA A 166 -14.17 -0.39 18.77
CA ALA A 166 -15.46 0.19 18.45
C ALA A 166 -16.56 -0.87 18.20
N THR A 167 -16.20 -1.98 17.55
CA THR A 167 -17.18 -2.99 17.10
C THR A 167 -17.23 -4.23 17.98
N GLY A 168 -16.19 -4.51 18.77
CA GLY A 168 -16.02 -5.77 19.50
C GLY A 168 -15.73 -6.98 18.61
N VAL A 169 -15.56 -6.79 17.30
CA VAL A 169 -15.25 -7.87 16.35
C VAL A 169 -13.76 -8.15 16.35
N GLU A 170 -13.39 -9.42 16.52
CA GLU A 170 -11.99 -9.84 16.47
C GLU A 170 -11.35 -9.38 15.16
N THR A 171 -10.29 -8.57 15.28
CA THR A 171 -9.63 -7.96 14.13
C THR A 171 -8.21 -8.47 13.97
N ARG A 172 -7.81 -8.84 12.76
CA ARG A 172 -6.47 -9.33 12.45
C ARG A 172 -5.82 -8.46 11.38
N VAL A 173 -4.56 -8.09 11.61
CA VAL A 173 -3.79 -7.24 10.73
C VAL A 173 -2.68 -8.04 10.08
N THR A 174 -2.55 -7.91 8.76
CA THR A 174 -1.46 -8.45 7.96
C THR A 174 -0.76 -7.30 7.25
N VAL A 175 0.55 -7.21 7.37
CA VAL A 175 1.38 -6.21 6.67
C VAL A 175 2.16 -6.93 5.60
N LEU A 176 1.91 -6.62 4.32
CA LEU A 176 2.64 -7.26 3.22
C LEU A 176 4.09 -6.82 3.16
N GLY A 177 4.33 -5.51 3.36
CA GLY A 177 5.66 -4.91 3.28
C GLY A 177 6.38 -5.30 1.99
N HIS A 178 7.63 -5.76 2.13
CA HIS A 178 8.56 -5.99 1.03
C HIS A 178 8.19 -7.12 0.07
N ILE A 179 7.24 -8.00 0.41
CA ILE A 179 6.82 -9.08 -0.49
C ILE A 179 6.28 -8.52 -1.81
N GLN A 180 5.65 -7.34 -1.78
CA GLN A 180 5.13 -6.62 -2.96
C GLN A 180 6.21 -6.15 -3.94
N ARG A 181 7.48 -6.13 -3.51
CA ARG A 181 8.62 -5.72 -4.34
C ARG A 181 9.38 -6.91 -4.95
N GLY A 182 8.98 -8.13 -4.63
CA GLY A 182 9.66 -9.36 -5.05
C GLY A 182 8.79 -10.24 -5.93
N GLY A 183 9.36 -11.35 -6.40
CA GLY A 183 8.68 -12.30 -7.26
C GLY A 183 8.99 -12.14 -8.75
N SER A 184 8.36 -12.97 -9.58
CA SER A 184 8.47 -12.85 -11.03
C SER A 184 7.55 -11.74 -11.53
N PRO A 185 8.01 -10.89 -12.46
CA PRO A 185 7.14 -9.87 -13.03
C PRO A 185 5.96 -10.53 -13.77
N SER A 186 4.80 -9.89 -13.65
CA SER A 186 3.61 -10.21 -14.43
C SER A 186 3.89 -10.07 -15.94
N PRO A 187 3.03 -10.62 -16.81
CA PRO A 187 3.18 -10.43 -18.26
C PRO A 187 3.17 -8.96 -18.70
N LEU A 188 2.50 -8.07 -17.97
CA LEU A 188 2.44 -6.64 -18.30
C LEU A 188 3.74 -5.91 -17.91
N ASP A 189 4.38 -6.32 -16.81
CA ASP A 189 5.63 -5.73 -16.33
C ASP A 189 6.92 -6.27 -17.00
N ARG A 190 6.81 -7.23 -17.94
CA ARG A 190 7.95 -7.87 -18.64
C ARG A 190 8.34 -7.15 -19.93
#